data_AF-A0A1D2QCW7-F1
#
_entry.id   AF-A0A1D2QCW7-F1
#
_cell.length_a   1.000
_cell.length_b   1.000
_cell.length_c   1.000
_cell.angle_alpha   90.00
_cell.angle_beta   90.00
_cell.angle_gamma   90.00
#
_symmetry.space_group_name_H-M   'P 1'
#
loop_
_entity.id
_entity.type
_entity.pdbx_description
1 polymer ?
#
loop_
_entity_poly.entity_id
_entity_poly.type
_entity_poly.pdbx_seq_one_letter_code
_entity_poly.pdbx_strand_id
1 'polypeptide(L)'
;VGLLNYIGSVGFKPRAGNDFWFDHDDATAALTDGRLYGKDAKRLASASRGDADPEDLNPVHRLWRPAPGTGKGLLGQSRREFLVDRVGNGFVVNGSVSLPDAVREALPLSSAVVVESLGELNDQTERRYLPHFRALAERIRSEDRAVVESYSDIARPIQGVEFDTVAVVEPRRVRVYDGARYAKACEVADNSVHDGTMEKRVSDVVNLLDPAETTTLEPLSKAERNDPEKIASVYGDAYESLL
;
A
#
# COMPACT_ATOMS: atom_id res chain seq x y z
N VAL A 1 -10.37 0.10 -7.69
CA VAL A 1 -11.31 -1.02 -7.87
C VAL A 1 -12.06 -1.04 -9.20
N GLY A 2 -12.37 0.11 -9.84
CA GLY A 2 -13.03 0.11 -11.16
C GLY A 2 -12.29 -0.71 -12.23
N LEU A 3 -10.96 -0.54 -12.32
CA LEU A 3 -10.13 -1.33 -13.24
C LEU A 3 -10.23 -2.85 -12.97
N LEU A 4 -10.23 -3.28 -11.71
CA LEU A 4 -10.39 -4.70 -11.35
C LEU A 4 -11.69 -5.28 -11.88
N ASN A 5 -12.78 -4.55 -11.69
CA ASN A 5 -14.10 -4.92 -12.19
C ASN A 5 -14.13 -4.96 -13.72
N TYR A 6 -13.46 -4.01 -14.38
CA TYR A 6 -13.42 -3.92 -15.83
C TYR A 6 -12.72 -5.12 -16.49
N ILE A 7 -11.58 -5.55 -15.94
CA ILE A 7 -10.75 -6.61 -16.56
C ILE A 7 -10.88 -7.99 -15.90
N GLY A 8 -11.63 -8.10 -14.80
CA GLY A 8 -11.80 -9.35 -14.04
C GLY A 8 -10.50 -9.88 -13.43
N SER A 9 -9.72 -9.02 -12.76
CA SER A 9 -8.39 -9.34 -12.22
C SER A 9 -8.34 -9.44 -10.69
N VAL A 10 -7.17 -9.78 -10.15
CA VAL A 10 -6.87 -9.73 -8.72
C VAL A 10 -6.08 -8.46 -8.40
N GLY A 11 -6.53 -7.74 -7.36
CA GLY A 11 -5.87 -6.53 -6.87
C GLY A 11 -4.97 -6.80 -5.70
N PHE A 12 -3.75 -6.25 -5.70
CA PHE A 12 -2.78 -6.39 -4.63
C PHE A 12 -2.38 -5.03 -4.08
N LYS A 13 -2.13 -4.94 -2.78
CA LYS A 13 -1.58 -3.74 -2.14
C LYS A 13 -0.46 -4.18 -1.20
N PRO A 14 0.77 -4.34 -1.70
CA PRO A 14 1.85 -5.00 -0.96
C PRO A 14 2.05 -4.47 0.46
N ARG A 15 1.93 -3.15 0.62
CA ARG A 15 2.01 -2.48 1.91
C ARG A 15 0.91 -1.44 2.02
N ALA A 16 0.41 -1.25 3.23
CA ALA A 16 -0.54 -0.21 3.55
C ALA A 16 -0.33 0.26 5.00
N GLY A 17 -1.03 1.31 5.38
CA GLY A 17 -1.13 1.71 6.76
C GLY A 17 -2.24 2.72 6.97
N ASN A 18 -2.74 2.74 8.21
CA ASN A 18 -3.73 3.70 8.68
C ASN A 18 -3.09 4.51 9.82
N ASP A 19 -3.53 5.75 9.99
CA ASP A 19 -3.28 6.50 11.20
C ASP A 19 -4.47 6.34 12.17
N PHE A 20 -4.20 5.88 13.39
CA PHE A 20 -5.23 5.62 14.39
C PHE A 20 -6.07 6.85 14.74
N TRP A 21 -5.54 8.06 14.52
CA TRP A 21 -6.26 9.32 14.74
C TRP A 21 -6.96 9.81 13.47
N PHE A 22 -6.24 9.91 12.36
CA PHE A 22 -6.81 10.48 11.12
C PHE A 22 -7.72 9.52 10.37
N ASP A 23 -7.45 8.22 10.44
CA ASP A 23 -8.24 7.14 9.85
C ASP A 23 -9.01 6.38 10.94
N HIS A 24 -9.42 7.07 12.02
CA HIS A 24 -10.00 6.48 13.23
C HIS A 24 -11.13 5.48 12.94
N ASP A 25 -12.08 5.85 12.07
CA ASP A 25 -13.23 5.00 11.78
C ASP A 25 -12.82 3.74 11.00
N ASP A 26 -11.90 3.86 10.05
CA ASP A 26 -11.37 2.74 9.27
C ASP A 26 -10.55 1.79 10.16
N ALA A 27 -9.70 2.34 11.05
CA ALA A 27 -8.91 1.57 12.00
C ALA A 27 -9.80 0.86 13.03
N THR A 28 -10.77 1.56 13.62
CA THR A 28 -11.68 1.01 14.64
C THR A 28 -12.56 -0.10 14.08
N ALA A 29 -13.03 0.04 12.84
CA ALA A 29 -13.81 -1.01 12.17
C ALA A 29 -13.01 -2.31 12.06
N ALA A 30 -11.75 -2.26 11.63
CA ALA A 30 -10.90 -3.45 11.55
C ALA A 30 -10.58 -4.04 12.93
N LEU A 31 -10.30 -3.19 13.92
CA LEU A 31 -10.01 -3.61 15.29
C LEU A 31 -11.21 -4.27 15.98
N THR A 32 -12.44 -3.86 15.67
CA THR A 32 -13.65 -4.49 16.23
C THR A 32 -13.75 -5.97 15.83
N ASP A 33 -13.22 -6.32 14.66
CA ASP A 33 -13.14 -7.71 14.18
C ASP A 33 -11.90 -8.45 14.69
N GLY A 34 -11.07 -7.83 15.54
CA GLY A 34 -9.78 -8.36 15.99
C GLY A 34 -8.71 -8.42 14.90
N ARG A 35 -8.87 -7.62 13.84
CA ARG A 35 -8.04 -7.63 12.62
C ARG A 35 -7.32 -6.29 12.42
N LEU A 36 -6.36 -6.28 11.50
CA LEU A 36 -5.64 -5.06 11.11
C LEU A 36 -5.39 -5.01 9.60
N TYR A 37 -6.23 -4.23 8.90
CA TYR A 37 -6.12 -3.94 7.47
C TYR A 37 -6.73 -2.57 7.16
N GLY A 38 -6.46 -2.04 5.97
CA GLY A 38 -6.97 -0.74 5.52
C GLY A 38 -8.23 -0.86 4.67
N LYS A 39 -8.99 0.24 4.57
CA LYS A 39 -10.18 0.30 3.70
C LYS A 39 -9.88 -0.07 2.25
N ASP A 40 -8.69 0.27 1.76
CA ASP A 40 -8.29 -0.03 0.38
C ASP A 40 -8.08 -1.53 0.18
N ALA A 41 -7.41 -2.21 1.12
CA ALA A 41 -7.27 -3.67 1.09
C ALA A 41 -8.64 -4.37 1.13
N LYS A 42 -9.57 -3.87 1.96
CA LYS A 42 -10.96 -4.37 2.00
C LYS A 42 -11.67 -4.19 0.66
N ARG A 43 -11.56 -3.01 0.06
CA ARG A 43 -12.15 -2.71 -1.26
C ARG A 43 -11.53 -3.55 -2.37
N LEU A 44 -10.21 -3.76 -2.34
CA LEU A 44 -9.50 -4.63 -3.29
C LEU A 44 -9.97 -6.06 -3.16
N ALA A 45 -10.10 -6.59 -1.94
CA ALA A 45 -10.65 -7.93 -1.70
C ALA A 45 -12.05 -8.09 -2.28
N SER A 46 -12.96 -7.16 -2.00
CA SER A 46 -14.33 -7.22 -2.53
C SER A 46 -14.44 -7.07 -4.06
N ALA A 47 -13.47 -6.43 -4.71
CA ALA A 47 -13.47 -6.20 -6.15
C ALA A 47 -12.57 -7.16 -6.94
N SER A 48 -11.76 -7.96 -6.25
CA SER A 48 -10.88 -8.94 -6.88
C SER A 48 -11.69 -10.14 -7.34
N ARG A 49 -11.21 -10.80 -8.39
CA ARG A 49 -11.75 -12.09 -8.80
C ARG A 49 -11.48 -13.15 -7.72
N GLY A 50 -12.54 -13.84 -7.28
CA GLY A 50 -12.47 -14.91 -6.29
C GLY A 50 -12.58 -14.42 -4.85
N ASP A 51 -12.59 -15.36 -3.91
CA ASP A 51 -12.64 -15.06 -2.47
C ASP A 51 -11.21 -14.89 -1.95
N ALA A 52 -10.90 -13.69 -1.46
CA ALA A 52 -9.64 -13.40 -0.79
C ALA A 52 -9.92 -12.49 0.42
N ASP A 53 -9.21 -12.75 1.53
CA ASP A 53 -9.24 -11.82 2.64
C ASP A 53 -8.35 -10.59 2.33
N PRO A 54 -8.66 -9.41 2.89
CA PRO A 54 -7.82 -8.21 2.74
C PRO A 54 -6.34 -8.45 3.06
N GLU A 55 -6.05 -9.29 4.06
CA GLU A 55 -4.72 -9.65 4.54
C GLU A 55 -3.93 -10.51 3.54
N ASP A 56 -4.62 -11.23 2.65
CA ASP A 56 -3.97 -12.02 1.59
C ASP A 56 -3.45 -11.14 0.46
N LEU A 57 -4.13 -10.00 0.23
CA LEU A 57 -3.80 -9.03 -0.82
C LEU A 57 -2.87 -7.92 -0.33
N ASN A 58 -2.87 -7.70 0.99
CA ASN A 58 -1.98 -6.79 1.69
C ASN A 58 -1.26 -7.56 2.79
N PRO A 59 -0.05 -8.09 2.60
CA PRO A 59 0.63 -8.87 3.64
C PRO A 59 1.19 -8.02 4.78
N VAL A 60 1.44 -6.73 4.57
CA VAL A 60 2.00 -5.82 5.58
C VAL A 60 1.11 -4.59 5.77
N HIS A 61 0.59 -4.42 6.97
CA HIS A 61 -0.22 -3.26 7.35
C HIS A 61 0.32 -2.58 8.59
N ARG A 62 0.60 -1.27 8.53
CA ARG A 62 1.13 -0.49 9.66
C ARG A 62 0.06 0.42 10.27
N LEU A 63 -0.08 0.36 11.58
CA LEU A 63 -0.84 1.34 12.34
C LEU A 63 0.08 2.44 12.88
N TRP A 64 -0.26 3.68 12.60
CA TRP A 64 0.44 4.88 13.06
C TRP A 64 -0.39 5.65 14.08
N ARG A 65 0.24 6.62 14.75
CA ARG A 65 -0.49 7.75 15.35
C ARG A 65 0.33 9.03 15.25
N PRO A 66 -0.31 10.21 15.40
CA PRO A 66 0.40 11.47 15.53
C PRO A 66 1.22 11.48 16.83
N ALA A 67 2.43 12.04 16.75
CA ALA A 67 3.34 12.18 17.88
C ALA A 67 3.69 13.68 18.03
N PRO A 68 3.12 14.42 18.99
CA PRO A 68 3.26 15.87 19.09
C PRO A 68 4.66 16.37 19.55
N GLY A 69 5.68 15.50 19.61
CA GLY A 69 7.04 15.84 20.07
C GLY A 69 8.00 16.30 18.96
N THR A 70 9.16 16.82 19.37
CA THR A 70 10.29 17.20 18.48
C THR A 70 11.19 16.02 18.10
N GLY A 71 10.98 14.84 18.68
CA GLY A 71 11.71 13.63 18.37
C GLY A 71 11.35 13.07 16.99
N LYS A 72 12.29 12.35 16.38
CA LYS A 72 12.08 11.71 15.07
C LYS A 72 11.39 10.33 15.15
N GLY A 73 10.98 9.88 16.34
CA GLY A 73 10.41 8.54 16.54
C GLY A 73 11.36 7.41 16.11
N LEU A 74 10.89 6.16 16.21
CA LEU A 74 11.69 4.97 15.86
C LEU A 74 12.08 4.93 14.36
N LEU A 75 11.25 5.54 13.50
CA LEU A 75 11.39 5.52 12.05
C LEU A 75 11.92 6.82 11.44
N GLY A 76 12.49 7.71 12.25
CA GLY A 76 13.07 8.95 11.74
C GLY A 76 12.04 10.01 11.28
N GLN A 77 10.75 9.70 11.35
CA GLN A 77 9.66 10.57 10.89
C GLN A 77 9.21 11.53 11.98
N SER A 78 9.34 12.83 11.71
CA SER A 78 8.80 13.87 12.58
C SER A 78 7.27 13.79 12.63
N ARG A 79 6.70 14.00 13.83
CA ARG A 79 5.25 14.15 14.08
C ARG A 79 4.37 12.91 13.97
N ARG A 80 4.95 11.72 13.76
CA ARG A 80 4.21 10.46 13.86
C ARG A 80 5.10 9.32 14.36
N GLU A 81 4.46 8.32 14.96
CA GLU A 81 5.12 7.10 15.44
C GLU A 81 4.30 5.89 15.05
N PHE A 82 4.97 4.79 14.69
CA PHE A 82 4.25 3.55 14.44
C PHE A 82 3.94 2.85 15.75
N LEU A 83 2.80 2.18 15.78
CA LEU A 83 2.30 1.45 16.94
C LEU A 83 2.53 -0.04 16.76
N VAL A 84 2.01 -0.59 15.66
CA VAL A 84 2.05 -2.01 15.37
C VAL A 84 2.01 -2.23 13.86
N ASP A 85 2.79 -3.21 13.40
CA ASP A 85 2.67 -3.77 12.06
C ASP A 85 2.00 -5.14 12.16
N ARG A 86 0.97 -5.38 11.34
CA ARG A 86 0.60 -6.75 10.97
C ARG A 86 1.49 -7.19 9.82
N VAL A 87 2.11 -8.36 9.97
CA VAL A 87 3.01 -8.98 9.00
C VAL A 87 2.55 -10.43 8.82
N GLY A 88 1.89 -10.71 7.70
CA GLY A 88 1.15 -11.95 7.52
C GLY A 88 0.09 -12.11 8.60
N ASN A 89 0.18 -13.20 9.37
CA ASN A 89 -0.71 -13.49 10.49
C ASN A 89 -0.16 -13.06 11.86
N GLY A 90 1.04 -12.47 11.90
CA GLY A 90 1.71 -12.04 13.12
C GLY A 90 1.78 -10.53 13.27
N PHE A 91 2.28 -10.08 14.41
CA PHE A 91 2.42 -8.65 14.75
C PHE A 91 3.83 -8.29 15.20
N VAL A 92 4.26 -7.10 14.83
CA VAL A 92 5.48 -6.44 15.33
C VAL A 92 5.07 -5.13 16.00
N VAL A 93 5.30 -5.03 17.30
CA VAL A 93 4.88 -3.93 18.17
C VAL A 93 6.05 -3.01 18.45
N ASN A 94 5.81 -1.70 18.39
CA ASN A 94 6.77 -0.71 18.87
C ASN A 94 6.77 -0.69 20.41
N GLY A 95 7.81 -1.24 21.02
CA GLY A 95 8.00 -1.26 22.48
C GLY A 95 8.36 0.09 23.08
N SER A 96 8.78 1.06 22.26
CA SER A 96 9.17 2.39 22.74
C SER A 96 7.98 3.31 23.03
N VAL A 97 6.74 2.86 22.77
CA VAL A 97 5.52 3.67 22.90
C VAL A 97 4.38 2.86 23.52
N SER A 98 3.54 3.51 24.33
CA SER A 98 2.34 2.86 24.86
C SER A 98 1.27 2.73 23.78
N LEU A 99 0.81 1.50 23.54
CA LEU A 99 -0.33 1.23 22.65
C LEU A 99 -1.65 1.70 23.28
N PRO A 100 -2.58 2.30 22.50
CA PRO A 100 -3.95 2.55 22.95
C PRO A 100 -4.64 1.26 23.43
N ASP A 101 -5.50 1.37 24.45
CA ASP A 101 -6.23 0.22 25.03
C ASP A 101 -7.01 -0.55 23.96
N ALA A 102 -7.73 0.18 23.10
CA ALA A 102 -8.48 -0.38 21.97
C ALA A 102 -7.62 -1.26 21.05
N VAL A 103 -6.34 -0.92 20.85
CA VAL A 103 -5.41 -1.72 20.03
C VAL A 103 -4.94 -2.97 20.78
N ARG A 104 -4.59 -2.82 22.07
CA ARG A 104 -4.10 -3.94 22.89
C ARG A 104 -5.16 -4.99 23.15
N GLU A 105 -6.40 -4.57 23.33
CA GLU A 105 -7.54 -5.44 23.65
C GLU A 105 -8.10 -6.14 22.41
N ALA A 106 -8.08 -5.47 21.26
CA ALA A 106 -8.58 -6.02 20.01
C ALA A 106 -7.65 -7.05 19.36
N LEU A 107 -6.34 -6.78 19.35
CA LEU A 107 -5.37 -7.58 18.59
C LEU A 107 -4.77 -8.71 19.45
N PRO A 108 -4.49 -9.89 18.87
CA PRO A 108 -3.86 -11.00 19.59
C PRO A 108 -2.34 -10.77 19.75
N LEU A 109 -1.96 -9.81 20.59
CA LEU A 109 -0.58 -9.34 20.73
C LEU A 109 0.29 -10.17 21.70
N SER A 110 -0.25 -11.22 22.33
CA SER A 110 0.48 -12.02 23.33
C SER A 110 1.73 -12.71 22.77
N SER A 111 1.74 -13.04 21.48
CA SER A 111 2.89 -13.59 20.77
C SER A 111 3.56 -12.60 19.81
N ALA A 112 3.23 -11.31 19.93
CA ALA A 112 3.80 -10.28 19.07
C ALA A 112 5.30 -10.11 19.35
N VAL A 113 6.04 -9.75 18.31
CA VAL A 113 7.45 -9.37 18.45
C VAL A 113 7.48 -7.92 18.90
N VAL A 114 8.22 -7.62 19.97
CA VAL A 114 8.44 -6.25 20.40
C VAL A 114 9.77 -5.76 19.86
N VAL A 115 9.80 -4.56 19.28
CA VAL A 115 11.02 -3.88 18.83
C VAL A 115 11.09 -2.50 19.47
N GLU A 116 12.27 -2.12 19.95
CA GLU A 116 12.55 -0.86 20.64
C GLU A 116 13.60 -0.02 19.90
N SER A 117 14.27 -0.59 18.90
CA SER A 117 15.27 0.11 18.07
C SER A 117 15.06 -0.10 16.57
N LEU A 118 15.58 0.84 15.77
CA LEU A 118 15.58 0.71 14.31
C LEU A 118 16.35 -0.53 13.85
N GLY A 119 17.44 -0.88 14.55
CA GLY A 119 18.20 -2.11 14.26
C GLY A 119 17.35 -3.36 14.42
N GLU A 120 16.60 -3.47 15.52
CA GLU A 120 15.68 -4.59 15.74
C GLU A 120 14.56 -4.64 14.70
N LEU A 121 14.00 -3.49 14.31
CA LEU A 121 13.00 -3.44 13.25
C LEU A 121 13.58 -3.85 11.89
N ASN A 122 14.83 -3.49 11.58
CA ASN A 122 15.52 -3.94 10.37
C ASN A 122 15.75 -5.45 10.39
N ASP A 123 16.19 -6.02 11.52
CA ASP A 123 16.32 -7.47 11.69
C ASP A 123 14.97 -8.18 11.48
N GLN A 124 13.88 -7.62 12.01
CA GLN A 124 12.54 -8.16 11.76
C GLN A 124 12.11 -7.98 10.31
N THR A 125 12.46 -6.88 9.67
CA THR A 125 12.18 -6.65 8.24
C THR A 125 12.77 -7.77 7.40
N GLU A 126 14.04 -8.11 7.61
CA GLU A 126 14.69 -9.21 6.90
C GLU A 126 14.07 -10.58 7.20
N ARG A 127 13.82 -10.88 8.47
CA ARG A 127 13.37 -12.20 8.92
C ARG A 127 11.89 -12.47 8.69
N ARG A 128 11.05 -11.43 8.76
CA ARG A 128 9.58 -11.56 8.73
C ARG A 128 8.95 -10.87 7.52
N TYR A 129 9.33 -9.64 7.20
CA TYR A 129 8.61 -8.86 6.19
C TYR A 129 9.00 -9.29 4.76
N LEU A 130 10.31 -9.41 4.49
CA LEU A 130 10.80 -9.80 3.16
C LEU A 130 10.26 -11.15 2.67
N PRO A 131 10.16 -12.21 3.50
CA PRO A 131 9.49 -13.46 3.09
C PRO A 131 8.06 -13.26 2.60
N HIS A 132 7.26 -12.44 3.29
CA HIS A 132 5.89 -12.17 2.86
C HIS A 132 5.82 -11.34 1.57
N PHE A 133 6.72 -10.36 1.38
CA PHE A 133 6.81 -9.65 0.11
C PHE A 133 7.23 -10.56 -1.05
N ARG A 134 8.19 -11.48 -0.83
CA ARG A 134 8.59 -12.46 -1.85
C ARG A 134 7.44 -13.39 -2.21
N ALA A 135 6.73 -13.91 -1.22
CA ALA A 135 5.55 -14.76 -1.45
C ALA A 135 4.46 -14.02 -2.23
N LEU A 136 4.21 -12.74 -1.90
CA LEU A 136 3.26 -11.92 -2.65
C LEU A 136 3.74 -11.69 -4.10
N ALA A 137 5.02 -11.44 -4.32
CA ALA A 137 5.59 -11.27 -5.66
C ALA A 137 5.43 -12.53 -6.52
N GLU A 138 5.68 -13.73 -5.95
CA GLU A 138 5.42 -14.99 -6.65
C GLU A 138 3.93 -15.14 -7.00
N ARG A 139 3.03 -14.82 -6.06
CA ARG A 139 1.59 -14.85 -6.32
C ARG A 139 1.20 -13.91 -7.44
N ILE A 140 1.66 -12.65 -7.41
CA ILE A 140 1.40 -11.66 -8.45
C ILE A 140 1.84 -12.19 -9.82
N ARG A 141 3.04 -12.77 -9.91
CA ARG A 141 3.56 -13.36 -11.17
C ARG A 141 2.78 -14.59 -11.65
N SER A 142 2.06 -15.27 -10.76
CA SER A 142 1.25 -16.43 -11.12
C SER A 142 -0.17 -16.07 -11.60
N GLU A 143 -0.62 -14.83 -11.36
CA GLU A 143 -1.91 -14.37 -11.84
C GLU A 143 -1.83 -14.04 -13.34
N ASP A 144 -2.84 -14.46 -14.09
CA ASP A 144 -3.00 -14.09 -15.51
C ASP A 144 -3.16 -12.56 -15.69
N ARG A 145 -3.85 -11.92 -14.74
CA ARG A 145 -4.00 -10.45 -14.68
C ARG A 145 -3.94 -9.99 -13.23
N ALA A 146 -2.96 -9.16 -12.92
CA ALA A 146 -2.77 -8.57 -11.61
C ALA A 146 -2.75 -7.04 -11.70
N VAL A 147 -3.42 -6.37 -10.77
CA VAL A 147 -3.29 -4.92 -10.58
C VAL A 147 -2.66 -4.68 -9.21
N VAL A 148 -1.49 -4.05 -9.19
CA VAL A 148 -0.78 -3.74 -7.95
C VAL A 148 -0.94 -2.27 -7.63
N GLU A 149 -1.66 -1.96 -6.56
CA GLU A 149 -1.82 -0.61 -6.06
C GLU A 149 -0.60 -0.22 -5.21
N SER A 150 -0.02 0.93 -5.51
CA SER A 150 1.03 1.50 -4.66
C SER A 150 0.46 2.00 -3.31
N TYR A 151 1.35 2.47 -2.44
CA TYR A 151 1.00 3.11 -1.19
C TYR A 151 1.72 4.45 -1.07
N SER A 152 0.99 5.46 -0.58
CA SER A 152 1.51 6.83 -0.51
C SER A 152 2.06 7.27 -1.87
N ASP A 153 3.23 7.90 -1.89
CA ASP A 153 3.95 8.34 -3.07
C ASP A 153 5.17 7.44 -3.31
N ILE A 154 4.97 6.14 -3.42
CA ILE A 154 6.05 5.18 -3.71
C ILE A 154 5.95 4.71 -5.16
N ALA A 155 7.04 4.82 -5.92
CA ALA A 155 7.08 4.44 -7.32
C ALA A 155 7.09 2.91 -7.52
N ARG A 156 7.79 2.19 -6.63
CA ARG A 156 7.93 0.73 -6.71
C ARG A 156 7.48 0.06 -5.42
N PRO A 157 6.19 -0.33 -5.32
CA PRO A 157 5.63 -0.86 -4.07
C PRO A 157 6.09 -2.29 -3.74
N ILE A 158 6.62 -3.01 -4.71
CA ILE A 158 7.13 -4.38 -4.55
C ILE A 158 8.31 -4.65 -5.49
N GLN A 159 9.26 -5.45 -5.00
CA GLN A 159 10.43 -5.90 -5.76
C GLN A 159 10.19 -7.29 -6.34
N GLY A 160 10.91 -7.66 -7.41
CA GLY A 160 10.81 -8.99 -8.01
C GLY A 160 9.54 -9.23 -8.84
N VAL A 161 8.86 -8.15 -9.22
CA VAL A 161 7.75 -8.11 -10.17
C VAL A 161 8.11 -7.13 -11.27
N GLU A 162 7.92 -7.54 -12.52
CA GLU A 162 7.94 -6.68 -13.69
C GLU A 162 6.49 -6.38 -14.07
N PHE A 163 6.22 -5.12 -14.41
CA PHE A 163 4.89 -4.67 -14.81
C PHE A 163 4.93 -4.37 -16.30
N ASP A 164 3.86 -4.69 -17.02
CA ASP A 164 3.71 -4.35 -18.43
C ASP A 164 3.50 -2.84 -18.61
N THR A 165 2.65 -2.27 -17.75
CA THR A 165 2.28 -0.85 -17.79
C THR A 165 2.13 -0.29 -16.37
N VAL A 166 2.43 1.00 -16.20
CA VAL A 166 2.25 1.73 -14.94
C VAL A 166 1.35 2.94 -15.16
N ALA A 167 0.25 3.02 -14.41
CA ALA A 167 -0.60 4.19 -14.33
C ALA A 167 -0.21 5.08 -13.14
N VAL A 168 0.15 6.34 -13.42
CA VAL A 168 0.28 7.39 -12.39
C VAL A 168 -0.99 8.22 -12.42
N VAL A 169 -1.80 8.06 -11.37
CA VAL A 169 -3.11 8.71 -11.24
C VAL A 169 -2.98 9.95 -10.35
N GLU A 170 -3.42 11.09 -10.88
CA GLU A 170 -3.44 12.38 -10.20
C GLU A 170 -4.83 13.00 -10.33
N PRO A 171 -5.17 14.03 -9.53
CA PRO A 171 -6.38 14.79 -9.77
C PRO A 171 -6.47 15.23 -11.23
N ARG A 172 -7.61 14.89 -11.86
CA ARG A 172 -7.96 15.22 -13.25
C ARG A 172 -7.22 14.48 -14.35
N ARG A 173 -6.28 13.57 -14.06
CA ARG A 173 -5.58 12.83 -15.13
C ARG A 173 -5.01 11.49 -14.68
N VAL A 174 -4.80 10.62 -15.66
CA VAL A 174 -3.90 9.48 -15.56
C VAL A 174 -2.82 9.62 -16.61
N ARG A 175 -1.59 9.28 -16.24
CA ARG A 175 -0.44 9.16 -17.14
C ARG A 175 -0.01 7.71 -17.20
N VAL A 176 0.10 7.17 -18.41
CA VAL A 176 0.45 5.78 -18.66
C VAL A 176 1.91 5.71 -19.07
N TYR A 177 2.67 4.78 -18.48
CA TYR A 177 4.07 4.54 -18.79
C TYR A 177 4.29 3.07 -19.13
N ASP A 178 5.13 2.83 -20.13
CA ASP A 178 5.71 1.51 -20.39
C ASP A 178 6.42 1.01 -19.13
N GLY A 179 6.07 -0.20 -18.68
CA GLY A 179 6.51 -0.70 -17.39
C GLY A 179 8.00 -1.04 -17.33
N ALA A 180 8.61 -1.48 -18.44
CA ALA A 180 10.05 -1.70 -18.50
C ALA A 180 10.83 -0.37 -18.40
N ARG A 181 10.38 0.68 -19.11
CA ARG A 181 10.95 2.03 -19.01
C ARG A 181 10.75 2.62 -17.61
N TYR A 182 9.58 2.41 -17.00
CA TYR A 182 9.28 2.84 -15.64
C TYR A 182 10.17 2.15 -14.60
N ALA A 183 10.34 0.83 -14.72
CA ALA A 183 11.25 0.06 -13.89
C ALA A 183 12.69 0.56 -14.05
N LYS A 184 13.12 0.85 -15.28
CA LYS A 184 14.47 1.40 -15.52
C LYS A 184 14.65 2.77 -14.87
N ALA A 185 13.66 3.66 -14.99
CA ALA A 185 13.69 4.96 -14.33
C ALA A 185 13.73 4.84 -12.80
N CYS A 186 13.02 3.86 -12.21
CA CYS A 186 13.14 3.56 -10.77
C CYS A 186 14.57 3.20 -10.34
N GLU A 187 15.35 2.51 -11.19
CA GLU A 187 16.73 2.16 -10.87
C GLU A 187 17.68 3.36 -10.87
N VAL A 188 17.46 4.30 -11.80
CA VAL A 188 18.35 5.47 -11.99
C VAL A 188 17.94 6.71 -11.20
N ALA A 189 16.67 6.82 -10.81
CA ALA A 189 16.21 7.91 -9.95
C ALA A 189 17.06 7.96 -8.69
N ASP A 190 17.34 9.13 -8.14
CA ASP A 190 18.13 9.23 -6.91
C ASP A 190 17.37 8.58 -5.74
N ASN A 191 18.09 8.00 -4.77
CA ASN A 191 17.47 7.67 -3.49
C ASN A 191 17.27 8.98 -2.76
N SER A 192 16.03 9.43 -2.53
CA SER A 192 15.79 10.52 -1.61
C SER A 192 16.16 10.03 -0.19
N VAL A 193 17.35 10.40 0.27
CA VAL A 193 17.96 9.98 1.56
C VAL A 193 17.18 10.50 2.78
N HIS A 194 16.08 11.24 2.58
CA HIS A 194 15.44 12.03 3.61
C HIS A 194 14.73 11.22 4.72
N ASP A 195 14.31 9.98 4.45
CA ASP A 195 13.45 9.21 5.37
C ASP A 195 14.04 7.86 5.85
N GLY A 196 15.31 7.57 5.57
CA GLY A 196 15.94 6.31 5.99
C GLY A 196 15.39 5.06 5.31
N THR A 197 14.61 5.21 4.23
CA THR A 197 14.10 4.12 3.39
C THR A 197 14.75 4.18 2.00
N MET A 198 15.03 3.02 1.41
CA MET A 198 15.49 2.89 0.01
C MET A 198 14.34 3.02 -1.01
N GLU A 199 13.23 3.64 -0.62
CA GLU A 199 12.02 3.70 -1.44
C GLU A 199 12.06 4.92 -2.36
N LYS A 200 11.77 4.72 -3.65
CA LYS A 200 11.73 5.79 -4.65
C LYS A 200 10.36 6.50 -4.63
N ARG A 201 10.35 7.83 -4.70
CA ARG A 201 9.11 8.61 -4.87
C ARG A 201 8.65 8.59 -6.32
N VAL A 202 7.35 8.70 -6.57
CA VAL A 202 6.83 8.75 -7.95
C VAL A 202 7.37 9.96 -8.67
N SER A 203 7.46 11.12 -8.00
CA SER A 203 8.01 12.37 -8.57
C SER A 203 9.42 12.19 -9.12
N ASP A 204 10.28 11.45 -8.40
CA ASP A 204 11.68 11.26 -8.76
C ASP A 204 11.82 10.41 -10.03
N VAL A 205 10.84 9.54 -10.29
CA VAL A 205 10.82 8.62 -11.43
C VAL A 205 10.16 9.26 -12.66
N VAL A 206 8.99 9.87 -12.50
CA VAL A 206 8.24 10.44 -13.64
C VAL A 206 8.92 11.65 -14.26
N ASN A 207 9.80 12.34 -13.53
CA ASN A 207 10.60 13.44 -14.09
C ASN A 207 11.67 12.97 -15.08
N LEU A 208 11.94 11.66 -15.14
CA LEU A 208 12.93 11.05 -16.05
C LEU A 208 12.28 10.43 -17.29
N LEU A 209 10.96 10.50 -17.42
CA LEU A 209 10.19 9.80 -18.44
C LEU A 209 9.11 10.68 -19.05
N ASP A 210 8.92 10.54 -20.35
CA ASP A 210 7.69 10.97 -21.00
C ASP A 210 6.64 9.86 -20.91
N PRO A 211 5.37 10.19 -20.56
CA PRO A 211 4.30 9.21 -20.59
C PRO A 211 4.02 8.76 -22.02
N ALA A 212 3.63 7.50 -22.19
CA ALA A 212 3.12 6.99 -23.46
C ALA A 212 1.78 7.64 -23.81
N GLU A 213 0.93 7.85 -22.80
CA GLU A 213 -0.37 8.49 -22.97
C GLU A 213 -0.76 9.29 -21.72
N THR A 214 -1.60 10.32 -21.91
CA THR A 214 -2.20 11.09 -20.83
C THR A 214 -3.68 11.30 -21.09
N THR A 215 -4.52 10.81 -20.18
CA THR A 215 -5.98 10.86 -20.30
C THR A 215 -6.56 11.72 -19.19
N THR A 216 -7.52 12.58 -19.51
CA THR A 216 -8.22 13.40 -18.50
C THR A 216 -9.22 12.53 -17.75
N LEU A 217 -9.28 12.71 -16.42
CA LEU A 217 -10.23 12.01 -15.56
C LEU A 217 -11.28 13.00 -15.02
N GLU A 218 -12.54 12.73 -15.31
CA GLU A 218 -13.65 13.49 -14.75
C GLU A 218 -13.90 13.11 -13.27
N PRO A 219 -14.28 14.06 -12.40
CA PRO A 219 -14.57 13.75 -11.01
C PRO A 219 -15.85 12.92 -10.88
N LEU A 220 -15.83 11.93 -9.99
CA LEU A 220 -17.00 11.12 -9.65
C LEU A 220 -17.62 11.57 -8.32
N SER A 221 -18.94 11.51 -8.23
CA SER A 221 -19.67 11.72 -6.98
C SER A 221 -19.29 10.65 -5.94
N LYS A 222 -19.64 10.87 -4.67
CA LYS A 222 -19.40 9.87 -3.61
C LYS A 222 -20.15 8.55 -3.88
N ALA A 223 -21.35 8.62 -4.47
CA ALA A 223 -22.13 7.44 -4.81
C ALA A 223 -21.44 6.63 -5.91
N GLU A 224 -21.03 7.29 -7.00
CA GLU A 224 -20.33 6.64 -8.12
C GLU A 224 -18.98 6.05 -7.70
N ARG A 225 -18.23 6.72 -6.82
CA ARG A 225 -16.93 6.19 -6.31
C ARG A 225 -17.05 4.94 -5.44
N ASN A 226 -18.26 4.58 -4.99
CA ASN A 226 -18.50 3.36 -4.24
C ASN A 226 -19.10 2.24 -5.12
N ASP A 227 -19.28 2.48 -6.42
CA ASP A 227 -19.84 1.53 -7.38
C ASP A 227 -18.78 1.20 -8.45
N PRO A 228 -18.13 0.02 -8.38
CA PRO A 228 -17.10 -0.37 -9.34
C PRO A 228 -17.56 -0.37 -10.81
N GLU A 229 -18.82 -0.70 -11.07
CA GLU A 229 -19.37 -0.69 -12.43
C GLU A 229 -19.50 0.73 -12.97
N LYS A 230 -19.95 1.67 -12.13
CA LYS A 230 -20.01 3.09 -12.51
C LYS A 230 -18.64 3.69 -12.74
N ILE A 231 -17.66 3.37 -11.89
CA ILE A 231 -16.27 3.80 -12.11
C ILE A 231 -15.77 3.27 -13.45
N ALA A 232 -15.99 1.98 -13.73
CA ALA A 232 -15.55 1.34 -14.97
C ALA A 232 -16.23 1.94 -16.21
N SER A 233 -17.52 2.28 -16.14
CA SER A 233 -18.22 2.95 -17.23
C SER A 233 -17.69 4.36 -17.53
N VAL A 234 -17.26 5.11 -16.52
CA VAL A 234 -16.79 6.50 -16.73
C VAL A 234 -15.32 6.54 -17.15
N TYR A 235 -14.50 5.64 -16.64
CA TYR A 235 -13.05 5.61 -16.92
C TYR A 235 -12.62 4.53 -17.91
N GLY A 236 -13.56 3.92 -18.65
CA GLY A 236 -13.28 2.85 -19.61
C GLY A 236 -12.17 3.23 -20.61
N ASP A 237 -12.26 4.41 -21.22
CA ASP A 237 -11.24 4.89 -22.16
C ASP A 237 -9.84 4.97 -21.52
N ALA A 238 -9.77 5.42 -20.26
CA ALA A 238 -8.51 5.49 -19.52
C ALA A 238 -7.97 4.10 -19.14
N TYR A 239 -8.83 3.09 -19.05
CA TYR A 239 -8.43 1.69 -18.84
C TYR A 239 -7.96 1.06 -20.14
N GLU A 240 -8.60 1.34 -21.27
CA GLU A 240 -8.13 0.89 -22.58
C GLU A 240 -6.76 1.49 -22.93
N SER A 241 -6.49 2.75 -22.59
CA SER A 241 -5.15 3.35 -22.73
C SER A 241 -4.06 2.66 -21.90
N LEU A 242 -4.45 1.93 -20.83
CA LEU A 242 -3.53 1.27 -19.90
C LEU A 242 -3.18 -0.17 -20.32
N LEU A 243 -4.11 -0.84 -21.01
CA LEU A 243 -4.07 -2.26 -21.36
C LEU A 243 -3.40 -2.51 -22.73
#